data_AF-A0A1H8ZYL3-F1
#
_entry.id   AF-A0A1H8ZYL3-F1
#
_cell.length_a   1.000
_cell.length_b   1.000
_cell.length_c   1.000
_cell.angle_alpha   90.00
_cell.angle_beta   90.00
_cell.angle_gamma   90.00
#
_symmetry.space_group_name_H-M   'P 1'
#
loop_
_entity.id
_entity.type
_entity.pdbx_description
1 polymer ?
#
loop_
_entity_poly.entity_id
_entity_poly.type
_entity_poly.pdbx_seq_one_letter_code
_entity_poly.pdbx_strand_id
1 'polypeptide(L)'
;MFEKSLVENCAPTLAGIKTGSIFSINTINSDINREIRRLNAVFTKRGLRLVPIDKKNNRTMMYLYRPDKLKEDLKNPDAKLILCDKGYSCTSPECCLAQLVKHLRIDKEFPHEIGLFLGYPPLDFKGF
;
A
#
# COMPACT_ATOMS: atom_id res chain seq x y z
N MET A 1 -3.12 -10.44 17.87
CA MET A 1 -4.18 -9.79 17.05
C MET A 1 -3.60 -9.16 15.79
N PHE A 2 -2.56 -8.32 15.90
CA PHE A 2 -1.85 -7.72 14.76
C PHE A 2 -1.39 -8.75 13.71
N GLU A 3 -0.57 -9.73 14.11
CA GLU A 3 0.00 -10.71 13.19
C GLU A 3 -1.06 -11.61 12.54
N LYS A 4 -2.11 -11.98 13.28
CA LYS A 4 -3.24 -12.75 12.75
C LYS A 4 -3.95 -11.99 11.63
N SER A 5 -4.32 -10.72 11.86
CA SER A 5 -4.93 -9.89 10.84
C SER A 5 -4.00 -9.66 9.64
N LEU A 6 -2.69 -9.55 9.86
CA LEU A 6 -1.71 -9.45 8.79
C LEU A 6 -1.71 -10.71 7.92
N VAL A 7 -1.69 -11.91 8.52
CA VAL A 7 -1.69 -13.17 7.76
C VAL A 7 -3.00 -13.34 7.00
N GLU A 8 -4.15 -13.12 7.64
CA GLU A 8 -5.47 -13.28 7.03
C GLU A 8 -5.69 -12.35 5.83
N ASN A 9 -5.24 -11.09 5.93
CA ASN A 9 -5.51 -10.08 4.89
C ASN A 9 -4.37 -9.92 3.89
N CYS A 10 -3.16 -10.37 4.22
CA CYS A 10 -1.98 -10.16 3.36
C CYS A 10 -1.32 -11.47 2.91
N ALA A 11 -1.96 -12.63 3.11
CA ALA A 11 -1.47 -13.91 2.61
C ALA A 11 -1.02 -13.87 1.12
N PRO A 12 -1.77 -13.25 0.19
CA PRO A 12 -1.32 -13.16 -1.21
C PRO A 12 -0.02 -12.37 -1.41
N THR A 13 0.18 -11.30 -0.65
CA THR A 13 1.42 -10.50 -0.73
C THR A 13 2.58 -11.20 -0.03
N LEU A 14 2.32 -11.83 1.11
CA LEU A 14 3.29 -12.66 1.84
C LEU A 14 3.77 -13.83 0.97
N ALA A 15 2.86 -14.52 0.28
CA ALA A 15 3.15 -15.59 -0.66
C ALA A 15 3.82 -15.10 -1.97
N GLY A 16 3.91 -13.78 -2.18
CA GLY A 16 4.51 -13.22 -3.39
C GLY A 16 3.63 -13.32 -4.63
N ILE A 17 2.32 -13.51 -4.45
CA ILE A 17 1.33 -13.49 -5.54
C ILE A 17 1.01 -12.03 -5.88
N LYS A 18 0.55 -11.25 -4.90
CA LYS A 18 0.22 -9.82 -5.07
C LYS A 18 1.39 -8.89 -4.81
N THR A 19 1.33 -7.70 -5.40
CA THR A 19 2.28 -6.61 -5.16
C THR A 19 2.08 -5.99 -3.79
N GLY A 20 0.84 -5.78 -3.39
CA GLY A 20 0.50 -5.18 -2.12
C GLY A 20 -0.84 -5.63 -1.55
N SER A 21 -1.01 -5.40 -0.26
CA SER A 21 -2.26 -5.63 0.46
C SER A 21 -2.45 -4.55 1.51
N ILE A 22 -3.70 -4.11 1.65
CA ILE A 22 -4.09 -3.13 2.65
C ILE A 22 -4.98 -3.83 3.67
N PHE A 23 -4.78 -3.50 4.93
CA PHE A 23 -5.61 -4.00 6.01
C PHE A 23 -5.70 -2.97 7.13
N SER A 24 -6.80 -3.00 7.88
CA SER A 24 -7.05 -2.07 8.97
C SER A 24 -7.08 -2.81 10.29
N ILE A 25 -6.38 -2.27 11.28
CA ILE A 25 -6.32 -2.85 12.63
C ILE A 25 -6.74 -1.82 13.67
N ASN A 26 -7.29 -2.32 14.77
CA ASN A 26 -7.55 -1.51 15.94
C ASN A 26 -6.23 -1.23 16.68
N THR A 27 -5.98 0.03 16.98
CA THR A 27 -4.77 0.53 17.65
C THR A 27 -5.07 1.29 18.94
N ILE A 28 -6.23 1.08 19.58
CA ILE A 28 -6.65 1.79 20.80
C ILE A 28 -5.60 1.69 21.93
N ASN A 29 -4.85 0.59 22.04
CA ASN A 29 -3.93 0.34 23.16
C ASN A 29 -2.58 -0.31 22.75
N SER A 30 -2.15 -0.15 21.49
CA SER A 30 -0.91 -0.77 21.00
C SER A 30 0.12 0.26 20.58
N ASP A 31 1.39 0.05 20.98
CA ASP A 31 2.53 0.75 20.37
C ASP A 31 2.76 0.17 18.96
N ILE A 32 1.90 0.63 18.06
CA ILE A 32 1.87 0.23 16.65
C ILE A 32 3.20 0.50 15.96
N ASN A 33 3.88 1.60 16.33
CA ASN A 33 5.16 1.97 15.74
C ASN A 33 6.26 0.98 16.11
N ARG A 34 6.29 0.51 17.36
CA ARG A 34 7.22 -0.55 17.79
C ARG A 34 6.96 -1.86 17.06
N GLU A 35 5.71 -2.23 16.88
CA GLU A 35 5.34 -3.47 16.17
C GLU A 35 5.72 -3.42 14.69
N ILE A 36 5.46 -2.29 14.03
CA ILE A 36 5.88 -2.04 12.65
C ILE A 36 7.40 -2.15 12.51
N ARG A 37 8.16 -1.52 13.41
CA ARG A 37 9.63 -1.61 13.40
C ARG A 37 10.12 -3.05 13.56
N ARG A 38 9.54 -3.79 14.51
CA ARG A 38 9.87 -5.21 14.76
C ARG A 38 9.61 -6.07 13.52
N LEU A 39 8.46 -5.91 12.88
CA LEU A 39 8.10 -6.67 11.69
C LEU A 39 8.94 -6.27 10.47
N ASN A 40 9.18 -4.97 10.26
CA ASN A 40 10.03 -4.50 9.17
C ASN A 40 11.48 -5.01 9.28
N ALA A 41 12.00 -5.23 10.49
CA ALA A 41 13.32 -5.85 10.66
C ALA A 41 13.41 -7.27 10.07
N VAL A 42 12.27 -7.97 9.97
CA VAL A 42 12.15 -9.30 9.34
C VAL A 42 11.72 -9.19 7.88
N PHE A 43 10.71 -8.37 7.58
CA PHE A 43 10.12 -8.23 6.25
C PHE A 43 11.08 -7.63 5.23
N THR A 44 11.90 -6.67 5.62
CA THR A 44 12.86 -6.04 4.69
C THR A 44 13.82 -7.08 4.11
N LYS A 45 14.25 -8.06 4.93
CA LYS A 45 15.11 -9.18 4.49
C LYS A 45 14.42 -10.14 3.51
N ARG A 46 13.08 -10.06 3.39
CA ARG A 46 12.23 -10.89 2.51
C ARG A 46 11.61 -10.09 1.36
N GLY A 47 12.10 -8.87 1.12
CA GLY A 47 11.62 -7.98 0.06
C GLY A 47 10.22 -7.41 0.31
N LEU A 48 9.83 -7.26 1.58
CA LEU A 48 8.54 -6.73 2.00
C LEU A 48 8.73 -5.46 2.85
N ARG A 49 7.76 -4.55 2.76
CA ARG A 49 7.67 -3.36 3.61
C ARG A 49 6.27 -3.20 4.14
N LEU A 50 6.17 -2.89 5.42
CA LEU A 50 4.92 -2.60 6.11
C LEU A 50 4.94 -1.13 6.54
N VAL A 51 3.98 -0.34 6.07
CA VAL A 51 3.87 1.09 6.39
C VAL A 51 2.45 1.48 6.80
N PRO A 52 2.29 2.40 7.77
CA PRO A 52 0.98 2.98 8.07
C PRO A 52 0.64 4.03 7.01
N ILE A 53 -0.53 3.90 6.37
CA ILE A 53 -0.97 4.80 5.29
C ILE A 53 -2.07 5.76 5.75
N ASP A 54 -2.90 5.37 6.72
CA ASP A 54 -3.90 6.24 7.34
C ASP A 54 -4.12 5.88 8.82
N LYS A 55 -4.58 6.86 9.63
CA LYS A 55 -4.95 6.64 11.03
C LYS A 55 -6.17 7.48 11.39
N LYS A 56 -7.31 6.82 11.62
CA LYS A 56 -8.61 7.44 11.92
C LYS A 56 -9.35 6.62 12.98
N ASN A 57 -10.02 7.28 13.94
CA ASN A 57 -10.93 6.66 14.92
C ASN A 57 -10.35 5.40 15.60
N ASN A 58 -9.12 5.53 16.10
CA ASN A 58 -8.35 4.45 16.72
C ASN A 58 -8.09 3.22 15.85
N ARG A 59 -8.25 3.33 14.54
CA ARG A 59 -7.83 2.33 13.56
C ARG A 59 -6.67 2.88 12.76
N THR A 60 -5.71 2.00 12.48
CA THR A 60 -4.60 2.30 11.59
C THR A 60 -4.73 1.42 10.37
N MET A 61 -4.72 2.05 9.19
CA MET A 61 -4.68 1.37 7.90
C MET A 61 -3.23 1.16 7.52
N MET A 62 -2.92 -0.09 7.22
CA MET A 62 -1.58 -0.59 6.99
C MET A 62 -1.46 -1.05 5.55
N TYR A 63 -0.30 -0.83 4.96
CA TYR A 63 0.05 -1.29 3.63
C TYR A 63 1.27 -2.20 3.72
N LEU A 64 1.08 -3.47 3.41
CA LEU A 64 2.16 -4.43 3.20
C LEU A 64 2.40 -4.54 1.70
N TYR A 65 3.64 -4.35 1.25
CA TYR A 65 3.95 -4.40 -0.18
C TYR A 65 5.36 -4.88 -0.47
N ARG A 66 5.58 -5.25 -1.74
CA ARG A 66 6.89 -5.61 -2.29
C ARG A 66 7.42 -4.45 -3.13
N PRO A 67 8.48 -3.74 -2.69
CA PRO A 67 9.01 -2.58 -3.42
C PRO A 67 9.41 -2.89 -4.86
N ASP A 68 10.01 -4.05 -5.11
CA ASP A 68 10.47 -4.43 -6.45
C ASP A 68 9.30 -4.67 -7.40
N LYS A 69 8.26 -5.40 -6.94
CA LYS A 69 7.04 -5.58 -7.73
C LYS A 69 6.30 -4.27 -7.98
N LEU A 70 6.19 -3.41 -6.96
CA LEU A 70 5.56 -2.11 -7.12
C LEU A 70 6.30 -1.26 -8.15
N LYS A 71 7.63 -1.32 -8.14
CA LYS A 71 8.46 -0.66 -9.15
C LYS A 71 8.24 -1.23 -10.55
N GLU A 72 8.03 -2.52 -10.68
CA GLU A 72 7.71 -3.16 -11.97
C GLU A 72 6.32 -2.77 -12.46
N ASP A 73 5.30 -2.84 -11.61
CA ASP A 73 3.92 -2.47 -11.95
C ASP A 73 3.82 -1.00 -12.40
N LEU A 74 4.48 -0.09 -11.68
CA LEU A 74 4.47 1.34 -11.98
C LEU A 74 5.35 1.73 -13.18
N LYS A 75 6.13 0.81 -13.76
CA LYS A 75 6.78 1.04 -15.08
C LYS A 75 5.79 0.90 -16.23
N ASN A 76 4.63 0.29 -16.01
CA ASN A 76 3.62 0.16 -17.06
C ASN A 76 3.17 1.56 -17.53
N PRO A 77 3.29 1.87 -18.84
CA PRO A 77 2.88 3.18 -19.37
C PRO A 77 1.43 3.53 -19.06
N ASP A 78 0.52 2.56 -19.08
CA ASP A 78 -0.88 2.77 -18.75
C ASP A 78 -1.05 3.14 -17.26
N ALA A 79 -0.34 2.47 -16.36
CA ALA A 79 -0.36 2.82 -14.93
C ALA A 79 0.15 4.25 -14.72
N LYS A 80 1.23 4.62 -15.41
CA LYS A 80 1.81 5.96 -15.34
C LYS A 80 0.85 7.02 -15.87
N LEU A 81 0.19 6.76 -17.00
CA LEU A 81 -0.80 7.69 -17.56
C LEU A 81 -1.95 7.93 -16.59
N ILE A 82 -2.50 6.87 -16.00
CA ILE A 82 -3.59 6.95 -15.01
C ILE A 82 -3.15 7.76 -13.79
N LEU A 83 -1.96 7.47 -13.25
CA LEU A 83 -1.43 8.20 -12.11
C LEU A 83 -1.17 9.68 -12.45
N CYS A 84 -0.58 9.99 -13.61
CA CYS A 84 -0.38 11.37 -14.04
C CYS A 84 -1.68 12.15 -14.20
N ASP A 85 -2.73 11.52 -14.75
CA ASP A 85 -4.07 12.13 -14.85
C ASP A 85 -4.67 12.44 -13.47
N LYS A 86 -4.39 11.60 -12.47
CA LYS A 86 -4.75 11.85 -11.06
C LYS A 86 -3.79 12.81 -10.33
N GLY A 87 -2.88 13.48 -11.04
CA GLY A 87 -1.99 14.50 -10.49
C GLY A 87 -0.67 13.98 -9.89
N TYR A 88 -0.32 12.71 -10.13
CA TYR A 88 0.93 12.14 -9.61
C TYR A 88 2.13 12.49 -10.49
N SER A 89 3.22 12.92 -9.86
CA SER A 89 4.48 13.26 -10.56
C SER A 89 5.23 12.07 -11.18
N CYS A 90 4.95 10.84 -10.74
CA CYS A 90 5.52 9.58 -11.28
C CYS A 90 7.06 9.55 -11.44
N THR A 91 7.79 10.28 -10.58
CA THR A 91 9.27 10.33 -10.60
C THR A 91 9.91 9.08 -10.02
N SER A 92 9.30 8.49 -8.99
CA SER A 92 9.69 7.20 -8.43
C SER A 92 8.48 6.50 -7.78
N PRO A 93 8.52 5.16 -7.60
CA PRO A 93 7.48 4.43 -6.89
C PRO A 93 7.24 4.95 -5.46
N GLU A 94 8.30 5.39 -4.77
CA GLU A 94 8.22 5.98 -3.44
C GLU A 94 7.53 7.34 -3.46
N CYS A 95 7.79 8.15 -4.49
CA CYS A 95 7.10 9.43 -4.67
C CYS A 95 5.62 9.23 -4.96
N CYS A 96 5.26 8.24 -5.78
CA CYS A 96 3.87 7.85 -6.01
C CYS A 96 3.22 7.36 -4.72
N LEU A 97 3.89 6.51 -3.95
CA LEU A 97 3.37 6.01 -2.69
C LEU A 97 3.14 7.13 -1.68
N ALA A 98 4.05 8.10 -1.59
CA ALA A 98 3.89 9.26 -0.73
C ALA A 98 2.67 10.13 -1.12
N GLN A 99 2.43 10.29 -2.42
CA GLN A 99 1.26 11.00 -2.95
C GLN A 99 -0.04 10.24 -2.67
N LEU A 100 -0.05 8.91 -2.85
CA LEU A 100 -1.20 8.08 -2.48
C LEU A 100 -1.54 8.21 -1.00
N VAL A 101 -0.52 8.15 -0.13
CA VAL A 101 -0.71 8.33 1.32
C VAL A 101 -1.28 9.71 1.64
N LYS A 102 -0.89 10.75 0.88
CA LYS A 102 -1.45 12.09 1.02
C LYS A 102 -2.92 12.11 0.60
N HIS A 103 -3.27 11.54 -0.56
CA HIS A 103 -4.65 11.45 -1.05
C HIS A 103 -5.54 10.71 -0.05
N LEU A 104 -5.11 9.56 0.46
CA LEU A 104 -5.84 8.77 1.47
C LEU A 104 -6.19 9.55 2.76
N ARG A 105 -5.39 10.57 3.09
CA ARG A 105 -5.57 11.38 4.30
C ARG A 105 -6.41 12.63 4.05
N ILE A 106 -6.27 13.25 2.88
CA ILE A 106 -6.85 14.56 2.57
C ILE A 106 -8.18 14.40 1.83
N ASP A 107 -8.27 13.44 0.92
CA ASP A 107 -9.41 13.30 0.04
C ASP A 107 -10.62 12.78 0.80
N LYS A 108 -11.80 13.26 0.40
CA LYS A 108 -13.08 12.80 0.98
C LYS A 108 -13.40 11.38 0.52
N GLU A 109 -13.06 11.07 -0.72
CA GLU A 109 -13.28 9.77 -1.33
C GLU A 109 -12.00 8.95 -1.36
N PHE A 110 -12.16 7.64 -1.39
CA PHE A 110 -11.03 6.73 -1.39
C PHE A 110 -10.39 6.72 -2.80
N PRO A 111 -9.06 6.92 -2.93
CA PRO A 111 -8.40 6.99 -4.22
C PRO A 111 -8.57 5.69 -5.00
N HIS A 112 -9.24 5.76 -6.15
CA HIS A 112 -9.52 4.59 -6.99
C HIS A 112 -8.24 3.97 -7.54
N GLU A 113 -7.22 4.79 -7.81
CA GLU A 113 -5.91 4.39 -8.32
C GLU A 113 -5.12 3.51 -7.34
N ILE A 114 -5.60 3.32 -6.10
CA ILE A 114 -4.95 2.44 -5.13
C ILE A 114 -4.73 1.04 -5.66
N GLY A 115 -5.60 0.58 -6.57
CA GLY A 115 -5.51 -0.78 -7.08
C GLY A 115 -4.24 -1.01 -7.88
N LEU A 116 -3.69 0.02 -8.52
CA LEU A 116 -2.38 -0.04 -9.17
C LEU A 116 -1.27 -0.39 -8.15
N PHE A 117 -1.37 0.13 -6.92
CA PHE A 117 -0.43 -0.17 -5.84
C PHE A 117 -0.65 -1.58 -5.26
N LEU A 118 -1.86 -2.13 -5.34
CA LEU A 118 -2.16 -3.49 -4.92
C LEU A 118 -1.75 -4.55 -5.97
N GLY A 119 -1.41 -4.12 -7.18
CA GLY A 119 -1.03 -4.97 -8.31
C GLY A 119 -2.20 -5.36 -9.21
N TYR A 120 -3.28 -4.58 -9.24
CA TYR A 120 -4.33 -4.74 -10.25
C TYR A 120 -3.87 -4.14 -11.59
N PRO A 121 -4.18 -4.79 -12.72
CA PRO A 121 -3.78 -4.30 -14.03
C PRO A 121 -4.43 -2.94 -14.33
N PRO A 122 -3.74 -2.03 -15.04
CA PRO A 122 -4.29 -0.72 -15.42
C PRO A 122 -5.60 -0.79 -16.22
N LEU A 123 -5.84 -1.90 -16.91
CA LEU A 123 -7.07 -2.14 -17.67
C LEU A 123 -8.32 -2.06 -16.79
N ASP A 124 -8.22 -2.45 -15.51
CA ASP A 124 -9.34 -2.39 -14.55
C ASP A 124 -9.75 -0.94 -14.21
N PHE A 125 -8.95 0.05 -14.62
CA PHE A 125 -9.15 1.47 -14.37
C PHE A 125 -9.42 2.26 -15.67
N LYS A 126 -9.37 1.62 -16.84
CA LYS A 126 -9.78 2.22 -18.12
C LYS A 126 -11.32 2.17 -18.24
N GLY A 127 -12.02 3.03 -17.51
CA GLY A 127 -13.48 3.10 -17.56
C GLY A 127 -14.17 3.97 -16.50
N PHE A 128 -13.40 4.68 -15.66
CA PHE A 128 -13.89 5.58 -14.62
C PHE A 128 -13.40 7.01 -14.84
#